data_AF-A0AAV0KC22-F1
#
_entry.id   AF-A0AAV0KC22-F1
#
_cell.length_a   1.000
_cell.length_b   1.000
_cell.length_c   1.000
_cell.angle_alpha   90.00
_cell.angle_beta   90.00
_cell.angle_gamma   90.00
#
_symmetry.space_group_name_H-M   'P 1'
#
loop_
_entity.id
_entity.type
_entity.pdbx_description
1 polymer ?
#
loop_
_entity_poly.entity_id
_entity_poly.type
_entity_poly.pdbx_seq_one_letter_code
_entity_poly.pdbx_strand_id
1 'polypeptide(L)'
;MHSQSIMPHLKVSILKLVMKTFLSRMILLFSTITSINVKDFVDAAKAQANVTRTNHIMWTMGDDFQYQFAESWFRQMDKFIKYVNKDGEINALYSTPSIYTDAKNAANGSWPLKTDDYFPYADGDNAYWTGYFTSRPGFKRFVRQLSGYYLAARQVEFLAGKNKTLPNTSKLGDALGVAQHHDAVSGTAKQHTTNDYAKRLAIGATEAEATVSSAFSCLVSNKIKGQCGGSQDTTFSQCQLLNISYCPSTEAGSSKPLVVVVYNPLGWNRTDIIRIPVNDSSLVVTDSSGKAIESQFVPVDKVTSELRNFYLKAYTGQSSNQIPQNWLVFQVTVPPLGWATYFISKEPKTAERTHSDNNSLKDTAVDEVVEIGPGNLKMLFSSASGQLTRMFNKVTGVDTPIQQSYLWYASSTDSQQSSGAYIFRPDSNTPTIVAQSVHLDVFRGPLVHEVHQQFSPWIYQVTRLYKDKQHAEIEYTIGPIPTDDNIGKEVITKMTTNMVTNKTSYTDSNGRDFLKRVYDQRNDWNLSVNQPIAGNYYPLNLGTFITDSKSELSVLVDRATGGASINDGEIELMLHRSPPHNLLYMRSTLAITTRDGNSLLHHIFLLD
;
A
#
# COMPACT_ATOMS: atom_id res chain seq x y z
N MET A 1 39.75 3.91 -28.98
CA MET A 1 38.81 5.06 -28.96
C MET A 1 37.82 4.84 -27.82
N HIS A 2 38.21 5.21 -26.62
CA HIS A 2 37.47 5.03 -25.36
C HIS A 2 37.72 6.29 -24.54
N SER A 3 36.75 7.20 -24.49
CA SER A 3 36.73 8.38 -23.61
C SER A 3 35.51 9.22 -24.03
N GLN A 4 34.32 8.96 -23.48
CA GLN A 4 33.25 9.97 -23.48
C GLN A 4 32.06 9.73 -22.52
N SER A 5 31.92 8.58 -21.84
CA SER A 5 30.76 8.37 -20.93
C SER A 5 31.00 8.68 -19.44
N ILE A 6 32.23 9.01 -19.01
CA ILE A 6 32.53 9.29 -17.59
C ILE A 6 32.28 10.77 -17.21
N MET A 7 32.28 11.69 -18.19
CA MET A 7 32.21 13.13 -17.94
C MET A 7 30.90 13.68 -17.33
N PRO A 8 29.68 13.18 -17.63
CA PRO A 8 28.46 13.80 -17.11
C PRO A 8 28.30 13.61 -15.59
N HIS A 9 28.51 12.39 -15.09
CA HIS A 9 28.38 12.08 -13.66
C HIS A 9 29.44 12.77 -12.81
N LEU A 10 30.69 12.82 -13.29
CA LEU A 10 31.76 13.50 -12.59
C LEU A 10 31.51 15.02 -12.50
N LYS A 11 31.00 15.65 -13.57
CA LYS A 11 30.65 17.09 -13.59
C LYS A 11 29.49 17.42 -12.64
N VAL A 12 28.46 16.58 -12.56
CA VAL A 12 27.32 16.78 -11.65
C VAL A 12 27.71 16.56 -10.19
N SER A 13 28.51 15.54 -9.89
CA SER A 13 29.00 15.29 -8.52
C SER A 13 29.97 16.39 -8.04
N ILE A 14 30.85 16.87 -8.92
CA ILE A 14 31.71 18.03 -8.63
C ILE A 14 30.86 19.29 -8.41
N LEU A 15 29.83 19.53 -9.24
CA LEU A 15 28.94 20.68 -9.07
C LEU A 15 28.18 20.64 -7.73
N LYS A 16 27.66 19.46 -7.34
CA LYS A 16 27.03 19.27 -6.02
C LYS A 16 28.00 19.54 -4.87
N LEU A 17 29.24 19.06 -4.98
CA LEU A 17 30.27 19.28 -3.96
C LEU A 17 30.65 20.76 -3.87
N VAL A 18 30.85 21.43 -5.01
CA VAL A 18 31.19 22.88 -5.08
C VAL A 18 30.06 23.72 -4.51
N MET A 19 28.80 23.47 -4.90
CA MET A 19 27.65 24.23 -4.37
C MET A 19 27.44 23.97 -2.87
N LYS A 20 27.54 22.73 -2.40
CA LYS A 20 27.36 22.39 -0.98
C LYS A 20 28.47 23.01 -0.11
N THR A 21 29.71 23.01 -0.60
CA THR A 21 30.85 23.64 0.07
C THR A 21 30.71 25.16 0.10
N PHE A 22 30.22 25.78 -0.98
CA PHE A 22 29.97 27.21 -1.05
C PHE A 22 28.84 27.66 -0.11
N LEU A 23 27.68 26.99 -0.15
CA LEU A 23 26.53 27.26 0.72
C LEU A 23 26.91 27.12 2.22
N SER A 24 27.67 26.08 2.57
CA SER A 24 28.13 25.90 3.95
C SER A 24 29.11 26.98 4.41
N ARG A 25 29.93 27.54 3.50
CA ARG A 25 30.87 28.63 3.82
C ARG A 25 30.19 30.00 3.91
N MET A 26 29.05 30.21 3.24
CA MET A 26 28.27 31.45 3.36
C MET A 26 27.80 31.75 4.80
N ILE A 27 27.54 30.69 5.59
CA ILE A 27 27.00 30.78 6.96
C ILE A 27 28.05 31.24 7.99
N LEU A 28 29.36 31.12 7.69
CA LEU A 28 30.45 31.35 8.65
C LEU A 28 31.18 32.71 8.48
N LEU A 29 30.75 33.57 7.56
CA LEU A 29 31.49 34.79 7.22
C LEU A 29 31.04 35.99 8.06
N PHE A 30 31.75 36.24 9.16
CA PHE A 30 31.62 37.46 9.96
C PHE A 30 32.32 38.65 9.30
N SER A 31 31.50 39.64 8.94
CA SER A 31 31.78 41.08 8.77
C SER A 31 32.24 41.65 7.42
N THR A 32 32.96 40.95 6.54
CA THR A 32 33.35 41.51 5.21
C THR A 32 33.24 40.50 4.06
N ILE A 33 32.50 40.86 3.00
CA ILE A 33 32.58 40.18 1.69
C ILE A 33 33.81 40.76 0.99
N THR A 34 34.77 39.91 0.68
CA THR A 34 35.98 40.28 -0.07
C THR A 34 35.80 40.02 -1.57
N SER A 35 36.74 40.51 -2.39
CA SER A 35 36.79 40.17 -3.82
C SER A 35 36.86 38.66 -4.07
N ILE A 36 37.48 37.89 -3.17
CA ILE A 36 37.56 36.43 -3.23
C ILE A 36 36.15 35.81 -3.10
N ASN A 37 35.30 36.33 -2.20
CA ASN A 37 33.94 35.83 -2.03
C ASN A 37 33.04 36.10 -3.24
N VAL A 38 33.21 37.23 -3.91
CA VAL A 38 32.49 37.56 -5.16
C VAL A 38 32.93 36.63 -6.29
N LYS A 39 34.24 36.39 -6.42
CA LYS A 39 34.80 35.44 -7.39
C LYS A 39 34.25 34.03 -7.19
N ASP A 40 34.24 33.53 -5.95
CA ASP A 40 33.68 32.20 -5.64
C ASP A 40 32.21 32.08 -6.03
N PHE A 41 31.40 33.13 -5.78
CA PHE A 41 30.00 33.18 -6.19
C PHE A 41 29.86 33.09 -7.71
N VAL A 42 30.64 33.90 -8.44
CA VAL A 42 30.60 33.95 -9.91
C VAL A 42 31.08 32.63 -10.52
N ASP A 43 32.15 32.04 -9.99
CA ASP A 43 32.69 30.76 -10.47
C ASP A 43 31.68 29.63 -10.26
N ALA A 44 31.00 29.58 -9.11
CA ALA A 44 29.92 28.63 -8.86
C ALA A 44 28.72 28.84 -9.80
N ALA A 45 28.34 30.10 -10.05
CA ALA A 45 27.24 30.44 -10.95
C ALA A 45 27.54 30.02 -12.40
N LYS A 46 28.76 30.30 -12.88
CA LYS A 46 29.22 29.87 -14.21
C LYS A 46 29.29 28.35 -14.33
N ALA A 47 29.70 27.65 -13.27
CA ALA A 47 29.71 26.19 -13.24
C ALA A 47 28.30 25.60 -13.43
N GLN A 48 27.27 26.16 -12.76
CA GLN A 48 25.89 25.73 -12.96
C GLN A 48 25.32 26.18 -14.31
N ALA A 49 25.67 27.38 -14.78
CA ALA A 49 25.26 27.88 -16.09
C ALA A 49 25.76 26.96 -17.22
N ASN A 50 26.97 26.39 -17.09
CA ASN A 50 27.53 25.45 -18.06
C ASN A 50 26.74 24.14 -18.24
N VAL A 51 25.83 23.82 -17.32
CA VAL A 51 24.94 22.64 -17.42
C VAL A 51 23.47 23.02 -17.51
N THR A 52 23.16 24.31 -17.74
CA THR A 52 21.79 24.84 -17.78
C THR A 52 21.56 25.55 -19.12
N ARG A 53 20.47 25.22 -19.83
CA ARG A 53 20.08 25.98 -21.05
C ARG A 53 19.66 27.41 -20.65
N THR A 54 19.80 28.40 -21.54
CA THR A 54 19.54 29.84 -21.32
C THR A 54 20.52 30.53 -20.36
N ASN A 55 20.41 31.84 -20.22
CA ASN A 55 21.18 32.68 -19.29
C ASN A 55 20.55 32.84 -17.89
N HIS A 56 19.57 31.99 -17.54
CA HIS A 56 18.93 31.98 -16.22
C HIS A 56 19.22 30.67 -15.48
N ILE A 57 19.79 30.77 -14.28
CA ILE A 57 19.99 29.68 -13.31
C ILE A 57 19.22 29.95 -12.03
N MET A 58 18.95 28.91 -11.24
CA MET A 58 18.28 29.02 -9.94
C MET A 58 19.18 28.44 -8.84
N TRP A 59 19.39 29.21 -7.77
CA TRP A 59 19.97 28.73 -6.52
C TRP A 59 18.87 28.60 -5.48
N THR A 60 18.68 27.38 -4.98
CA THR A 60 17.76 27.09 -3.88
C THR A 60 18.47 27.38 -2.57
N MET A 61 18.50 28.67 -2.19
CA MET A 61 19.19 29.17 -1.00
C MET A 61 18.46 28.72 0.27
N GLY A 62 18.64 27.47 0.69
CA GLY A 62 17.99 26.88 1.85
C GLY A 62 18.27 25.38 1.94
N ASP A 63 17.77 24.76 3.00
CA ASP A 63 17.89 23.31 3.28
C ASP A 63 16.82 22.93 4.32
N ASP A 64 16.86 21.70 4.83
CA ASP A 64 15.98 21.20 5.87
C ASP A 64 15.90 22.15 7.09
N PHE A 65 14.67 22.60 7.39
CA PHE A 65 14.30 23.45 8.53
C PHE A 65 15.20 24.69 8.76
N GLN A 66 15.74 25.25 7.67
CA GLN A 66 16.52 26.50 7.69
C GLN A 66 15.63 27.73 7.95
N TYR A 67 16.23 28.93 7.89
CA TYR A 67 15.55 30.22 8.11
C TYR A 67 14.89 30.45 9.48
N GLN A 68 15.13 29.59 10.47
CA GLN A 68 14.71 29.85 11.87
C GLN A 68 15.27 31.19 12.39
N PHE A 69 16.49 31.55 12.00
CA PHE A 69 17.02 32.91 12.08
C PHE A 69 17.33 33.45 10.69
N ALA A 70 16.27 33.88 10.00
CA ALA A 70 16.30 34.28 8.59
C ALA A 70 17.32 35.39 8.26
N GLU A 71 17.53 36.33 9.18
CA GLU A 71 18.47 37.47 9.01
C GLU A 71 19.89 37.01 8.68
N SER A 72 20.33 35.84 9.19
CA SER A 72 21.65 35.27 8.87
C SER A 72 21.83 35.03 7.37
N TRP A 73 20.76 34.60 6.69
CA TRP A 73 20.76 34.35 5.25
C TRP A 73 20.60 35.66 4.46
N PHE A 74 19.60 36.47 4.80
CA PHE A 74 19.28 37.70 4.07
C PHE A 74 20.42 38.73 4.12
N ARG A 75 21.05 38.92 5.28
CA ARG A 75 22.19 39.84 5.42
C ARG A 75 23.36 39.49 4.50
N GLN A 76 23.58 38.20 4.23
CA GLN A 76 24.64 37.75 3.33
C GLN A 76 24.20 37.86 1.87
N MET A 77 22.97 37.45 1.55
CA MET A 77 22.41 37.56 0.19
C MET A 77 22.36 39.02 -0.30
N ASP A 78 21.94 39.97 0.55
CA ASP A 78 21.94 41.41 0.21
C ASP A 78 23.33 41.91 -0.18
N LYS A 79 24.35 41.52 0.58
CA LYS A 79 25.73 41.88 0.26
C LYS A 79 26.19 41.22 -1.03
N PHE A 80 25.90 39.92 -1.24
CA PHE A 80 26.27 39.22 -2.48
C PHE A 80 25.60 39.87 -3.69
N ILE A 81 24.29 40.10 -3.66
CA ILE A 81 23.55 40.78 -4.73
C ILE A 81 24.18 42.15 -5.01
N LYS A 82 24.44 42.95 -3.98
CA LYS A 82 25.07 44.28 -4.14
C LYS A 82 26.45 44.21 -4.80
N TYR A 83 27.34 43.35 -4.31
CA TYR A 83 28.73 43.32 -4.77
C TYR A 83 28.92 42.56 -6.09
N VAL A 84 28.17 41.48 -6.33
CA VAL A 84 28.17 40.74 -7.60
C VAL A 84 27.60 41.60 -8.73
N ASN A 85 26.49 42.30 -8.50
CA ASN A 85 25.91 43.18 -9.54
C ASN A 85 26.79 44.42 -9.79
N LYS A 86 27.56 44.86 -8.78
CA LYS A 86 28.56 45.93 -8.94
C LYS A 86 29.78 45.47 -9.73
N ASP A 87 30.23 44.23 -9.53
CA ASP A 87 31.30 43.60 -10.31
C ASP A 87 30.90 43.46 -11.79
N GLY A 88 29.66 43.04 -12.05
CA GLY A 88 29.01 43.14 -13.36
C GLY A 88 29.23 41.95 -14.30
N GLU A 89 30.00 40.93 -13.92
CA GLU A 89 30.17 39.73 -14.73
C GLU A 89 28.88 38.88 -14.86
N ILE A 90 28.05 38.90 -13.82
CA ILE A 90 26.73 38.26 -13.78
C ILE A 90 25.74 39.16 -13.04
N ASN A 91 24.45 38.86 -13.15
CA ASN A 91 23.40 39.53 -12.37
C ASN A 91 22.75 38.53 -11.40
N ALA A 92 22.73 38.89 -10.12
CA ALA A 92 22.06 38.18 -9.04
C ALA A 92 20.86 39.00 -8.53
N LEU A 93 19.78 38.31 -8.15
CA LEU A 93 18.58 38.92 -7.59
C LEU A 93 17.87 37.95 -6.64
N TYR A 94 17.07 38.48 -5.71
CA TYR A 94 16.03 37.68 -5.09
C TYR A 94 15.00 37.26 -6.13
N SER A 95 14.56 36.01 -6.05
CA SER A 95 13.62 35.44 -7.01
C SER A 95 12.78 34.35 -6.36
N THR A 96 11.83 33.83 -7.10
CA THR A 96 11.01 32.68 -6.75
C THR A 96 11.05 31.65 -7.88
N PRO A 97 10.65 30.39 -7.64
CA PRO A 97 10.54 29.40 -8.71
C PRO A 97 9.65 29.85 -9.87
N SER A 98 8.59 30.63 -9.61
CA SER A 98 7.72 31.16 -10.66
C SER A 98 8.41 32.23 -11.51
N ILE A 99 9.07 33.22 -10.88
CA ILE A 99 9.82 34.26 -11.61
C ILE A 99 10.94 33.65 -12.45
N TYR A 100 11.65 32.66 -11.90
CA TYR A 100 12.64 31.90 -12.65
C TYR A 100 12.00 31.23 -13.87
N THR A 101 10.89 30.51 -13.68
CA THR A 101 10.19 29.80 -14.76
C THR A 101 9.68 30.75 -15.85
N ASP A 102 9.14 31.91 -15.48
CA ASP A 102 8.70 32.93 -16.44
C ASP A 102 9.87 33.41 -17.30
N ALA A 103 11.04 33.65 -16.69
CA ALA A 103 12.26 34.00 -17.43
C ALA A 103 12.74 32.86 -18.34
N LYS A 104 12.62 31.59 -17.92
CA LYS A 104 12.92 30.43 -18.79
C LYS A 104 11.96 30.37 -19.98
N ASN A 105 10.67 30.59 -19.75
CA ASN A 105 9.66 30.55 -20.79
C ASN A 105 9.80 31.70 -21.80
N ALA A 106 10.20 32.90 -21.34
CA ALA A 106 10.45 34.05 -22.20
C ALA A 106 11.73 33.92 -23.03
N ALA A 107 12.67 33.06 -22.62
CA ALA A 107 13.90 32.84 -23.36
C ALA A 107 13.63 32.08 -24.67
N ASN A 108 14.17 32.60 -25.78
CA ASN A 108 14.06 31.94 -27.07
C ASN A 108 14.90 30.65 -27.08
N GLY A 109 14.26 29.49 -26.98
CA GLY A 109 14.94 28.20 -26.98
C GLY A 109 14.00 27.00 -26.97
N SER A 110 14.51 25.86 -27.45
CA SER A 110 13.82 24.57 -27.38
C SER A 110 14.17 23.80 -26.10
N TRP A 111 13.21 23.06 -25.55
CA TRP A 111 13.38 22.22 -24.36
C TRP A 111 13.39 20.74 -24.76
N PRO A 112 14.21 19.88 -24.11
CA PRO A 112 14.16 18.46 -24.38
C PRO A 112 12.85 17.87 -23.85
N LEU A 113 12.28 16.91 -24.57
CA LEU A 113 11.09 16.19 -24.14
C LEU A 113 11.49 15.15 -23.07
N LYS A 114 10.68 15.05 -22.01
CA LYS A 114 10.69 13.94 -21.06
C LYS A 114 9.28 13.36 -21.01
N THR A 115 9.16 12.06 -21.20
CA THR A 115 7.92 11.29 -21.04
C THR A 115 8.03 10.34 -19.83
N ASP A 116 7.01 9.53 -19.56
CA ASP A 116 7.02 8.49 -18.51
C ASP A 116 7.24 9.06 -17.10
N ASP A 117 8.15 8.46 -16.31
CA ASP A 117 8.44 8.85 -14.93
C ASP A 117 9.95 8.86 -14.61
N TYR A 118 10.29 9.02 -13.33
CA TYR A 118 11.67 9.07 -12.81
C TYR A 118 11.95 7.91 -11.83
N PHE A 119 11.28 6.77 -11.99
CA PHE A 119 11.51 5.60 -11.14
C PHE A 119 12.36 4.50 -11.82
N PRO A 120 13.09 3.70 -11.02
CA PRO A 120 13.41 3.92 -9.61
C PRO A 120 14.53 4.95 -9.41
N TYR A 121 14.52 5.62 -8.25
CA TYR A 121 15.58 6.54 -7.84
C TYR A 121 16.76 5.80 -7.21
N ALA A 122 17.98 6.24 -7.52
CA ALA A 122 19.21 5.82 -6.86
C ALA A 122 20.17 7.01 -6.70
N ASP A 123 20.79 7.13 -5.53
CA ASP A 123 21.82 8.15 -5.23
C ASP A 123 23.24 7.57 -5.16
N GLY A 124 23.39 6.27 -5.40
CA GLY A 124 24.65 5.56 -5.52
C GLY A 124 24.44 4.18 -6.14
N ASP A 125 25.53 3.52 -6.53
CA ASP A 125 25.49 2.26 -7.28
C ASP A 125 24.72 1.14 -6.57
N ASN A 126 24.83 1.09 -5.24
CA ASN A 126 24.19 0.09 -4.38
C ASN A 126 23.03 0.67 -3.54
N ALA A 127 22.53 1.85 -3.92
CA ALA A 127 21.58 2.63 -3.12
C ALA A 127 20.31 2.92 -3.92
N TYR A 128 19.59 1.87 -4.34
CA TYR A 128 18.27 2.01 -4.98
C TYR A 128 17.18 2.19 -3.92
N TRP A 129 16.43 3.28 -4.03
CA TRP A 129 15.37 3.66 -3.08
C TRP A 129 14.06 2.96 -3.46
N THR A 130 14.09 1.63 -3.48
CA THR A 130 12.94 0.80 -3.84
C THR A 130 12.38 0.03 -2.65
N GLY A 131 13.08 0.07 -1.51
CA GLY A 131 12.62 -0.55 -0.27
C GLY A 131 11.40 0.14 0.34
N TYR A 132 11.31 1.47 0.23
CA TYR A 132 10.17 2.23 0.77
C TYR A 132 8.86 1.98 0.03
N PHE A 133 8.89 1.33 -1.13
CA PHE A 133 7.67 0.89 -1.81
C PHE A 133 6.88 -0.10 -0.94
N THR A 134 7.56 -0.87 -0.07
CA THR A 134 6.93 -1.82 0.85
C THR A 134 7.08 -1.46 2.32
N SER A 135 8.08 -0.66 2.74
CA SER A 135 8.32 -0.32 4.16
C SER A 135 7.07 0.11 4.95
N ARG A 136 6.86 -0.52 6.12
CA ARG A 136 5.65 -0.36 6.96
C ARG A 136 4.33 -0.67 6.23
N PRO A 137 4.16 -1.86 5.64
CA PRO A 137 2.99 -2.18 4.81
C PRO A 137 1.65 -2.11 5.55
N GLY A 138 1.66 -2.22 6.88
CA GLY A 138 0.47 -2.09 7.72
C GLY A 138 -0.05 -0.67 7.75
N PHE A 139 0.86 0.30 7.87
CA PHE A 139 0.51 1.72 7.78
C PHE A 139 0.04 2.09 6.36
N LYS A 140 0.69 1.56 5.32
CA LYS A 140 0.26 1.77 3.92
C LYS A 140 -1.17 1.29 3.67
N ARG A 141 -1.54 0.13 4.21
CA ARG A 141 -2.91 -0.40 4.13
C ARG A 141 -3.91 0.45 4.89
N PHE A 142 -3.55 0.89 6.09
CA PHE A 142 -4.41 1.79 6.88
C PHE A 142 -4.74 3.08 6.12
N VAL A 143 -3.74 3.68 5.46
CA VAL A 143 -3.94 4.87 4.61
C VAL A 143 -4.88 4.55 3.44
N ARG A 144 -4.69 3.43 2.74
CA ARG A 144 -5.58 3.04 1.61
C ARG A 144 -7.03 2.85 2.06
N GLN A 145 -7.25 2.19 3.18
CA GLN A 145 -8.60 1.95 3.70
C GLN A 145 -9.29 3.21 4.12
N LEU A 146 -8.61 4.04 4.91
CA LEU A 146 -9.18 5.29 5.36
C LEU A 146 -9.39 6.27 4.20
N SER A 147 -8.60 6.18 3.13
CA SER A 147 -8.87 6.92 1.89
C SER A 147 -10.20 6.48 1.25
N GLY A 148 -10.44 5.17 1.11
CA GLY A 148 -11.71 4.62 0.61
C GLY A 148 -12.89 4.97 1.51
N TYR A 149 -12.73 4.80 2.82
CA TYR A 149 -13.74 5.15 3.81
C TYR A 149 -14.05 6.66 3.82
N TYR A 150 -13.03 7.51 3.73
CA TYR A 150 -13.20 8.97 3.67
C TYR A 150 -13.93 9.43 2.41
N LEU A 151 -13.77 8.72 1.28
CA LEU A 151 -14.58 8.95 0.09
C LEU A 151 -16.06 8.63 0.36
N ALA A 152 -16.36 7.44 0.88
CA ALA A 152 -17.73 7.03 1.21
C ALA A 152 -18.36 7.96 2.26
N ALA A 153 -17.62 8.29 3.32
CA ALA A 153 -18.09 9.14 4.40
C ALA A 153 -18.46 10.55 3.92
N ARG A 154 -17.66 11.15 3.03
CA ARG A 154 -17.99 12.45 2.43
C ARG A 154 -19.24 12.41 1.55
N GLN A 155 -19.46 11.32 0.82
CA GLN A 155 -20.68 11.14 0.02
C GLN A 155 -21.91 11.07 0.92
N VAL A 156 -21.87 10.23 1.96
CA VAL A 156 -22.97 10.07 2.92
C VAL A 156 -23.24 11.37 3.68
N GLU A 157 -22.19 12.05 4.15
CA GLU A 157 -22.29 13.36 4.81
C GLU A 157 -22.94 14.41 3.88
N PHE A 158 -22.55 14.43 2.61
CA PHE A 158 -23.14 15.32 1.61
C PHE A 158 -24.63 15.03 1.41
N LEU A 159 -25.02 13.76 1.28
CA LEU A 159 -26.40 13.35 1.04
C LEU A 159 -27.32 13.70 2.22
N ALA A 160 -26.84 13.55 3.46
CA ALA A 160 -27.59 13.93 4.66
C ALA A 160 -27.70 15.46 4.84
N GLY A 161 -26.84 16.24 4.18
CA GLY A 161 -26.72 17.69 4.32
C GLY A 161 -25.79 18.06 5.45
N LYS A 162 -24.66 18.69 5.11
CA LYS A 162 -23.63 19.09 6.09
C LYS A 162 -24.22 19.96 7.20
N ASN A 163 -24.10 19.50 8.43
CA ASN A 163 -24.49 20.26 9.61
C ASN A 163 -23.26 20.86 10.28
N LYS A 164 -23.25 22.19 10.49
CA LYS A 164 -22.14 22.89 11.15
C LYS A 164 -21.97 22.52 12.63
N THR A 165 -22.97 21.91 13.27
CA THR A 165 -22.94 21.55 14.69
C THR A 165 -22.62 20.08 14.96
N LEU A 166 -22.56 19.22 13.93
CA LEU A 166 -22.26 17.80 14.07
C LEU A 166 -20.79 17.49 13.73
N PRO A 167 -20.26 16.33 14.20
CA PRO A 167 -19.02 15.77 13.66
C PRO A 167 -19.06 15.75 12.14
N ASN A 168 -17.91 15.99 11.53
CA ASN A 168 -17.76 16.00 10.08
C ASN A 168 -16.47 15.29 9.68
N THR A 169 -16.30 15.08 8.39
CA THR A 169 -15.20 14.27 7.86
C THR A 169 -13.85 15.03 7.80
N SER A 170 -13.78 16.31 8.17
CA SER A 170 -12.59 17.16 7.95
C SER A 170 -11.36 16.70 8.73
N LYS A 171 -11.50 16.17 9.96
CA LYS A 171 -10.34 15.68 10.73
C LYS A 171 -9.69 14.46 10.08
N LEU A 172 -10.48 13.58 9.47
CA LEU A 172 -9.94 12.49 8.68
C LEU A 172 -9.23 13.02 7.42
N GLY A 173 -9.78 14.05 6.79
CA GLY A 173 -9.14 14.75 5.68
C GLY A 173 -7.77 15.34 6.02
N ASP A 174 -7.64 16.02 7.16
CA ASP A 174 -6.38 16.56 7.68
C ASP A 174 -5.36 15.42 7.95
N ALA A 175 -5.78 14.39 8.68
CA ALA A 175 -4.92 13.26 9.00
C ALA A 175 -4.44 12.50 7.74
N LEU A 176 -5.33 12.28 6.77
CA LEU A 176 -4.96 11.68 5.48
C LEU A 176 -4.03 12.59 4.66
N GLY A 177 -4.23 13.91 4.70
CA GLY A 177 -3.34 14.89 4.07
C GLY A 177 -1.92 14.82 4.63
N VAL A 178 -1.78 14.82 5.95
CA VAL A 178 -0.49 14.62 6.64
C VAL A 178 0.12 13.26 6.30
N ALA A 179 -0.70 12.20 6.23
CA ALA A 179 -0.23 10.86 5.90
C ALA A 179 0.35 10.74 4.48
N GLN A 180 0.06 11.68 3.56
CA GLN A 180 0.67 11.71 2.23
C GLN A 180 2.09 12.31 2.21
N HIS A 181 2.58 12.85 3.33
CA HIS A 181 3.97 13.33 3.45
C HIS A 181 4.95 12.24 2.99
N HIS A 182 6.05 12.64 2.35
CA HIS A 182 7.01 11.71 1.75
C HIS A 182 7.81 10.89 2.77
N ASP A 183 7.70 11.16 4.07
CA ASP A 183 8.16 10.28 5.15
C ASP A 183 7.04 9.58 5.95
N ALA A 184 5.78 9.83 5.60
CA ALA A 184 4.64 9.20 6.24
C ALA A 184 4.28 7.89 5.52
N VAL A 185 3.45 7.93 4.48
CA VAL A 185 3.00 6.71 3.77
C VAL A 185 4.15 5.94 3.13
N SER A 186 5.28 6.58 2.82
CA SER A 186 6.51 5.90 2.38
C SER A 186 7.05 4.91 3.42
N GLY A 187 6.72 5.10 4.70
CA GLY A 187 7.18 4.28 5.81
C GLY A 187 8.59 4.63 6.29
N THR A 188 9.08 5.82 5.95
CA THR A 188 10.48 6.18 6.20
C THR A 188 10.70 7.01 7.45
N ALA A 189 9.67 7.53 8.12
CA ALA A 189 9.82 8.20 9.41
C ALA A 189 10.24 7.26 10.56
N LYS A 190 10.67 7.87 11.67
CA LYS A 190 10.90 7.18 12.94
C LYS A 190 9.63 6.50 13.46
N GLN A 191 9.83 5.50 14.32
CA GLN A 191 8.71 4.71 14.86
C GLN A 191 7.69 5.57 15.63
N HIS A 192 8.14 6.46 16.53
CA HIS A 192 7.22 7.30 17.30
C HIS A 192 6.42 8.27 16.42
N THR A 193 7.02 8.77 15.33
CA THR A 193 6.33 9.61 14.34
C THR A 193 5.31 8.80 13.55
N THR A 194 5.65 7.57 13.16
CA THR A 194 4.69 6.65 12.53
C THR A 194 3.50 6.34 13.45
N ASN A 195 3.76 6.14 14.74
CA ASN A 195 2.73 5.95 15.74
C ASN A 195 1.82 7.19 15.87
N ASP A 196 2.39 8.40 15.77
CA ASP A 196 1.61 9.64 15.75
C ASP A 196 0.74 9.75 14.49
N TYR A 197 1.25 9.39 13.31
CA TYR A 197 0.44 9.33 12.09
C TYR A 197 -0.74 8.35 12.24
N ALA A 198 -0.49 7.14 12.74
CA ALA A 198 -1.54 6.16 12.97
C ALA A 198 -2.58 6.65 14.01
N LYS A 199 -2.13 7.32 15.07
CA LYS A 199 -3.02 7.94 16.07
C LYS A 199 -3.91 9.01 15.44
N ARG A 200 -3.37 9.91 14.62
CA ARG A 200 -4.14 10.96 13.93
C ARG A 200 -5.19 10.36 13.00
N LEU A 201 -4.79 9.36 12.22
CA LEU A 201 -5.69 8.63 11.33
C LEU A 201 -6.82 7.95 12.11
N ALA A 202 -6.53 7.29 13.24
CA ALA A 202 -7.53 6.66 14.09
C ALA A 202 -8.52 7.69 14.69
N ILE A 203 -8.04 8.84 15.16
CA ILE A 203 -8.91 9.93 15.65
C ILE A 203 -9.84 10.42 14.54
N GLY A 204 -9.28 10.66 13.34
CA GLY A 204 -10.08 11.06 12.18
C GLY A 204 -11.12 10.00 11.79
N ALA A 205 -10.76 8.72 11.84
CA ALA A 205 -11.64 7.61 11.52
C ALA A 205 -12.83 7.53 12.49
N THR A 206 -12.61 7.64 13.80
CA THR A 206 -13.69 7.64 14.80
C THR A 206 -14.68 8.78 14.57
N GLU A 207 -14.21 9.98 14.24
CA GLU A 207 -15.11 11.10 13.94
C GLU A 207 -15.87 10.92 12.63
N ALA A 208 -15.22 10.37 11.60
CA ALA A 208 -15.88 10.02 10.35
C ALA A 208 -16.93 8.92 10.55
N GLU A 209 -16.68 7.93 11.39
CA GLU A 209 -17.65 6.89 11.76
C GLU A 209 -18.89 7.44 12.45
N ALA A 210 -18.69 8.33 13.43
CA ALA A 210 -19.80 9.02 14.08
C ALA A 210 -20.61 9.85 13.07
N THR A 211 -19.93 10.52 12.13
CA THR A 211 -20.55 11.29 11.05
C THR A 211 -21.40 10.36 10.15
N VAL A 212 -20.84 9.24 9.71
CA VAL A 212 -21.51 8.25 8.85
C VAL A 212 -22.71 7.65 9.55
N SER A 213 -22.57 7.23 10.80
CA SER A 213 -23.66 6.67 11.61
C SER A 213 -24.82 7.67 11.74
N SER A 214 -24.51 8.91 12.13
CA SER A 214 -25.50 9.98 12.27
C SER A 214 -26.18 10.34 10.95
N ALA A 215 -25.41 10.46 9.88
CA ALA A 215 -25.91 10.79 8.54
C ALA A 215 -26.81 9.67 7.99
N PHE A 216 -26.41 8.39 8.12
CA PHE A 216 -27.25 7.27 7.75
C PHE A 216 -28.54 7.22 8.55
N SER A 217 -28.49 7.42 9.87
CA SER A 217 -29.68 7.50 10.70
C SER A 217 -30.66 8.56 10.20
N CYS A 218 -30.18 9.69 9.68
CA CYS A 218 -31.05 10.66 9.02
C CYS A 218 -31.61 10.13 7.69
N LEU A 219 -30.75 9.58 6.82
CA LEU A 219 -31.15 9.09 5.50
C LEU A 219 -32.17 7.95 5.56
N VAL A 220 -32.08 7.07 6.54
CA VAL A 220 -33.03 5.93 6.69
C VAL A 220 -34.32 6.29 7.43
N SER A 221 -34.37 7.39 8.20
CA SER A 221 -35.51 7.70 9.08
C SER A 221 -36.68 8.42 8.39
N ASN A 222 -36.71 8.51 7.05
CA ASN A 222 -37.74 9.22 6.27
C ASN A 222 -38.00 10.69 6.71
N LYS A 223 -37.11 11.29 7.52
CA LYS A 223 -37.22 12.69 7.93
C LYS A 223 -36.87 13.60 6.74
N ILE A 224 -37.62 14.69 6.57
CA ILE A 224 -37.43 15.65 5.48
C ILE A 224 -36.01 16.24 5.56
N LYS A 225 -35.34 16.41 4.40
CA LYS A 225 -34.04 17.09 4.26
C LYS A 225 -34.01 18.37 5.10
N GLY A 226 -33.11 18.46 6.07
CA GLY A 226 -32.95 19.62 6.96
C GLY A 226 -33.45 19.44 8.39
N GLN A 227 -34.12 18.32 8.74
CA GLN A 227 -34.56 18.00 10.11
C GLN A 227 -33.68 16.97 10.82
N CYS A 228 -32.42 16.79 10.39
CA CYS A 228 -31.48 15.83 10.99
C CYS A 228 -30.98 16.18 12.41
N GLY A 229 -31.63 17.12 13.13
CA GLY A 229 -31.23 17.61 14.45
C GLY A 229 -32.06 17.11 15.64
N GLY A 230 -33.02 16.19 15.42
CA GLY A 230 -33.82 15.58 16.49
C GLY A 230 -33.14 14.37 17.15
N SER A 231 -33.69 13.88 18.28
CA SER A 231 -33.21 12.66 18.95
C SER A 231 -33.07 11.51 17.94
N GLN A 232 -31.89 10.89 17.92
CA GLN A 232 -31.62 9.77 17.03
C GLN A 232 -32.19 8.49 17.65
N ASP A 233 -33.29 8.00 17.11
CA ASP A 233 -33.91 6.74 17.54
C ASP A 233 -33.15 5.51 17.00
N THR A 234 -32.18 5.71 16.10
CA THR A 234 -31.40 4.64 15.47
C THR A 234 -29.93 5.02 15.47
N THR A 235 -29.07 4.09 15.92
CA THR A 235 -27.62 4.22 15.90
C THR A 235 -27.03 3.04 15.15
N PHE A 236 -26.10 3.34 14.24
CA PHE A 236 -25.35 2.31 13.51
C PHE A 236 -24.00 2.08 14.15
N SER A 237 -23.65 0.81 14.34
CA SER A 237 -22.30 0.37 14.64
C SER A 237 -21.59 -0.08 13.35
N GLN A 238 -20.27 0.09 13.33
CA GLN A 238 -19.40 -0.27 12.20
C GLN A 238 -18.23 -1.10 12.74
N CYS A 239 -17.67 -1.97 11.90
CA CYS A 239 -16.61 -2.90 12.31
C CYS A 239 -15.38 -2.73 11.42
N GLN A 240 -14.31 -2.17 11.98
CA GLN A 240 -13.03 -1.87 11.30
C GLN A 240 -11.97 -2.98 11.45
N LEU A 241 -12.32 -4.06 12.17
CA LEU A 241 -11.40 -5.12 12.59
C LEU A 241 -11.88 -6.50 12.11
N LEU A 242 -12.62 -6.53 10.99
CA LEU A 242 -13.00 -7.78 10.34
C LEU A 242 -11.77 -8.60 9.95
N ASN A 243 -10.65 -7.95 9.66
CA ASN A 243 -9.39 -8.63 9.36
C ASN A 243 -8.85 -9.56 10.46
N ILE A 244 -9.29 -9.38 11.71
CA ILE A 244 -8.97 -10.28 12.83
C ILE A 244 -10.23 -10.92 13.39
N SER A 245 -11.27 -11.07 12.57
CA SER A 245 -12.59 -11.59 12.95
C SER A 245 -13.31 -10.84 14.07
N TYR A 246 -13.04 -9.53 14.29
CA TYR A 246 -13.64 -8.75 15.38
C TYR A 246 -14.74 -7.80 14.92
N CYS A 247 -15.97 -8.14 15.29
CA CYS A 247 -17.15 -7.31 15.12
C CYS A 247 -18.20 -7.58 16.22
N PRO A 248 -18.17 -6.85 17.34
CA PRO A 248 -19.07 -7.09 18.48
C PRO A 248 -20.55 -7.10 18.11
N SER A 249 -20.96 -6.29 17.12
CA SER A 249 -22.35 -6.17 16.70
C SER A 249 -22.90 -7.39 15.96
N THR A 250 -22.05 -8.18 15.30
CA THR A 250 -22.46 -9.41 14.60
C THR A 250 -22.27 -10.65 15.47
N GLU A 251 -21.36 -10.56 16.46
CA GLU A 251 -21.08 -11.63 17.41
C GLU A 251 -22.12 -11.69 18.55
N ALA A 252 -22.78 -10.58 18.86
CA ALA A 252 -23.79 -10.50 19.92
C ALA A 252 -25.02 -11.37 19.58
N GLY A 253 -25.25 -12.42 20.37
CA GLY A 253 -26.48 -13.21 20.29
C GLY A 253 -27.69 -12.38 20.70
N SER A 254 -28.61 -12.13 19.77
CA SER A 254 -29.85 -11.40 20.02
C SER A 254 -31.07 -12.25 19.65
N SER A 255 -32.18 -12.06 20.37
CA SER A 255 -33.49 -12.60 19.98
C SER A 255 -34.13 -11.81 18.84
N LYS A 256 -33.67 -10.58 18.59
CA LYS A 256 -34.12 -9.73 17.48
C LYS A 256 -33.22 -9.94 16.26
N PRO A 257 -33.76 -9.82 15.04
CA PRO A 257 -32.95 -9.84 13.83
C PRO A 257 -31.87 -8.75 13.85
N LEU A 258 -30.66 -9.11 13.44
CA LEU A 258 -29.59 -8.17 13.16
C LEU A 258 -29.86 -7.50 11.80
N VAL A 259 -29.84 -6.17 11.78
CA VAL A 259 -30.02 -5.39 10.55
C VAL A 259 -28.66 -5.01 10.00
N VAL A 260 -28.39 -5.38 8.75
CA VAL A 260 -27.15 -5.05 8.04
C VAL A 260 -27.49 -4.09 6.90
N VAL A 261 -26.98 -2.86 6.98
CA VAL A 261 -27.09 -1.87 5.91
C VAL A 261 -25.77 -1.82 5.16
N VAL A 262 -25.81 -2.06 3.86
CA VAL A 262 -24.62 -2.07 2.99
C VAL A 262 -24.68 -0.87 2.07
N TYR A 263 -23.67 -0.01 2.12
CA TYR A 263 -23.54 1.16 1.25
C TYR A 263 -22.54 0.93 0.13
N ASN A 264 -22.90 1.32 -1.09
CA ASN A 264 -22.03 1.27 -2.25
C ASN A 264 -21.57 2.68 -2.64
N PRO A 265 -20.30 3.05 -2.42
CA PRO A 265 -19.77 4.38 -2.76
C PRO A 265 -19.43 4.55 -4.25
N LEU A 266 -19.65 3.51 -5.08
CA LEU A 266 -19.37 3.54 -6.51
C LEU A 266 -20.58 4.02 -7.32
N GLY A 267 -20.31 4.65 -8.46
CA GLY A 267 -21.32 5.15 -9.40
C GLY A 267 -22.02 4.08 -10.24
N TRP A 268 -21.86 2.79 -9.92
CA TRP A 268 -22.37 1.65 -10.69
C TRP A 268 -22.90 0.58 -9.73
N ASN A 269 -23.86 -0.23 -10.21
CA ASN A 269 -24.43 -1.32 -9.44
C ASN A 269 -23.34 -2.33 -9.07
N ARG A 270 -23.34 -2.80 -7.82
CA ARG A 270 -22.33 -3.74 -7.33
C ARG A 270 -22.98 -4.95 -6.69
N THR A 271 -22.62 -6.12 -7.18
CA THR A 271 -22.87 -7.39 -6.51
C THR A 271 -21.57 -7.85 -5.86
N ASP A 272 -21.62 -8.12 -4.57
CA ASP A 272 -20.44 -8.52 -3.79
C ASP A 272 -20.77 -9.54 -2.71
N ILE A 273 -19.74 -10.09 -2.07
CA ILE A 273 -19.88 -11.04 -0.98
C ILE A 273 -19.57 -10.32 0.34
N ILE A 274 -20.51 -10.38 1.29
CA ILE A 274 -20.30 -9.93 2.66
C ILE A 274 -19.89 -11.14 3.51
N ARG A 275 -18.90 -10.94 4.38
CA ARG A 275 -18.34 -11.95 5.28
C ARG A 275 -18.21 -11.38 6.69
N ILE A 276 -19.03 -11.86 7.62
CA ILE A 276 -19.09 -11.33 9.00
C ILE A 276 -18.95 -12.43 10.06
N PRO A 277 -18.27 -12.18 11.19
CA PRO A 277 -18.10 -13.18 12.24
C PRO A 277 -19.40 -13.36 13.05
N VAL A 278 -19.77 -14.62 13.28
CA VAL A 278 -20.99 -14.99 14.02
C VAL A 278 -20.75 -16.19 14.94
N ASN A 279 -21.56 -16.30 15.99
CA ASN A 279 -21.52 -17.39 16.96
C ASN A 279 -22.58 -18.49 16.71
N ASP A 280 -23.61 -18.19 15.92
CA ASP A 280 -24.74 -19.09 15.68
C ASP A 280 -24.68 -19.62 14.24
N SER A 281 -24.72 -20.94 14.07
CA SER A 281 -24.71 -21.61 12.77
C SER A 281 -26.11 -21.88 12.19
N SER A 282 -27.17 -21.43 12.87
CA SER A 282 -28.57 -21.56 12.44
C SER A 282 -29.17 -20.23 11.96
N LEU A 283 -28.33 -19.36 11.38
CA LEU A 283 -28.73 -18.04 10.90
C LEU A 283 -29.18 -18.07 9.44
N VAL A 284 -30.32 -17.44 9.19
CA VAL A 284 -30.88 -17.19 7.86
C VAL A 284 -30.72 -15.71 7.53
N VAL A 285 -30.35 -15.43 6.27
CA VAL A 285 -30.23 -14.08 5.73
C VAL A 285 -31.44 -13.81 4.82
N THR A 286 -32.12 -12.69 5.01
CA THR A 286 -33.18 -12.22 4.11
C THR A 286 -32.92 -10.81 3.62
N ASP A 287 -33.40 -10.48 2.43
CA ASP A 287 -33.39 -9.11 1.91
C ASP A 287 -34.58 -8.27 2.42
N SER A 288 -34.63 -7.01 2.01
CA SER A 288 -35.73 -6.08 2.34
C SER A 288 -37.14 -6.51 1.89
N SER A 289 -37.25 -7.48 0.98
CA SER A 289 -38.53 -8.06 0.55
C SER A 289 -38.94 -9.29 1.37
N GLY A 290 -38.08 -9.75 2.28
CA GLY A 290 -38.25 -10.98 3.04
C GLY A 290 -37.80 -12.24 2.30
N LYS A 291 -37.20 -12.10 1.11
CA LYS A 291 -36.68 -13.23 0.34
C LYS A 291 -35.39 -13.75 0.98
N ALA A 292 -35.30 -15.06 1.18
CA ALA A 292 -34.10 -15.71 1.66
C ALA A 292 -32.94 -15.56 0.66
N ILE A 293 -31.76 -15.24 1.18
CA ILE A 293 -30.51 -15.09 0.44
C ILE A 293 -29.64 -16.33 0.72
N GLU A 294 -29.09 -16.92 -0.35
CA GLU A 294 -28.14 -18.02 -0.24
C GLU A 294 -26.96 -17.58 0.63
N SER A 295 -26.68 -18.36 1.68
CA SER A 295 -25.62 -18.10 2.64
C SER A 295 -24.77 -19.34 2.86
N GLN A 296 -23.52 -19.12 3.26
CA GLN A 296 -22.53 -20.16 3.54
C GLN A 296 -21.85 -19.82 4.87
N PHE A 297 -21.64 -20.82 5.71
CA PHE A 297 -20.78 -20.69 6.89
C PHE A 297 -19.36 -21.12 6.52
N VAL A 298 -18.35 -20.43 7.04
CA VAL A 298 -16.93 -20.84 6.92
C VAL A 298 -16.33 -20.80 8.31
N PRO A 299 -15.67 -21.87 8.81
CA PRO A 299 -15.09 -21.84 10.14
C PRO A 299 -14.02 -20.75 10.27
N VAL A 300 -13.93 -20.13 11.44
CA VAL A 300 -12.81 -19.23 11.75
C VAL A 300 -11.57 -20.08 11.98
N ASP A 301 -10.51 -19.84 11.22
CA ASP A 301 -9.27 -20.61 11.31
C ASP A 301 -8.44 -20.24 12.56
N LYS A 302 -7.48 -21.10 12.87
CA LYS A 302 -6.63 -20.96 14.05
C LYS A 302 -5.72 -19.73 13.97
N VAL A 303 -5.20 -19.40 12.79
CA VAL A 303 -4.29 -18.24 12.60
C VAL A 303 -5.06 -16.94 12.86
N THR A 304 -6.25 -16.80 12.29
CA THR A 304 -7.15 -15.65 12.56
C THR A 304 -7.54 -15.56 14.04
N SER A 305 -7.80 -16.70 14.69
CA SER A 305 -8.10 -16.76 16.13
C SER A 305 -6.94 -16.26 17.00
N GLU A 306 -5.70 -16.64 16.67
CA GLU A 306 -4.49 -16.18 17.35
C GLU A 306 -4.23 -14.69 17.10
N LEU A 307 -4.40 -14.22 15.85
CA LEU A 307 -4.34 -12.81 15.50
C LEU A 307 -5.34 -11.97 16.31
N ARG A 308 -6.59 -12.43 16.41
CA ARG A 308 -7.65 -11.77 17.20
C ARG A 308 -7.20 -11.59 18.64
N ASN A 309 -6.75 -12.66 19.29
CA ASN A 309 -6.37 -12.62 20.71
C ASN A 309 -5.27 -11.60 20.99
N PHE A 310 -4.27 -11.52 20.12
CA PHE A 310 -3.15 -10.61 20.29
C PHE A 310 -3.52 -9.16 19.91
N TYR A 311 -4.07 -8.95 18.71
CA TYR A 311 -4.28 -7.62 18.16
C TYR A 311 -5.48 -6.90 18.77
N LEU A 312 -6.52 -7.61 19.19
CA LEU A 312 -7.63 -6.97 19.89
C LEU A 312 -7.12 -6.27 21.15
N LYS A 313 -6.32 -6.96 21.96
CA LYS A 313 -5.70 -6.38 23.16
C LYS A 313 -4.77 -5.22 22.82
N ALA A 314 -3.97 -5.36 21.76
CA ALA A 314 -3.04 -4.31 21.35
C ALA A 314 -3.75 -3.03 20.89
N TYR A 315 -4.90 -3.15 20.22
CA TYR A 315 -5.62 -2.01 19.66
C TYR A 315 -6.61 -1.38 20.63
N THR A 316 -7.36 -2.18 21.38
CA THR A 316 -8.47 -1.71 22.22
C THR A 316 -8.15 -1.73 23.72
N GLY A 317 -7.06 -2.40 24.11
CA GLY A 317 -6.75 -2.69 25.51
C GLY A 317 -7.64 -3.79 26.12
N GLN A 318 -8.55 -4.39 25.35
CA GLN A 318 -9.48 -5.41 25.81
C GLN A 318 -9.06 -6.80 25.33
N SER A 319 -9.29 -7.82 26.16
CA SER A 319 -9.21 -9.23 25.74
C SER A 319 -10.62 -9.75 25.47
N SER A 320 -10.81 -10.59 24.45
CA SER A 320 -12.05 -11.33 24.26
C SER A 320 -11.81 -12.81 24.50
N ASN A 321 -12.59 -13.40 25.41
CA ASN A 321 -12.57 -14.85 25.64
C ASN A 321 -13.50 -15.60 24.68
N GLN A 322 -14.28 -14.88 23.86
CA GLN A 322 -15.21 -15.45 22.89
C GLN A 322 -14.71 -15.16 21.49
N ILE A 323 -14.25 -16.22 20.83
CA ILE A 323 -13.86 -16.21 19.42
C ILE A 323 -15.06 -16.72 18.63
N PRO A 324 -15.51 -15.98 17.59
CA PRO A 324 -16.59 -16.44 16.73
C PRO A 324 -16.25 -17.81 16.14
N GLN A 325 -17.24 -18.70 16.06
CA GLN A 325 -17.03 -20.04 15.50
C GLN A 325 -16.98 -20.01 13.98
N ASN A 326 -17.79 -19.13 13.37
CA ASN A 326 -17.98 -19.10 11.93
C ASN A 326 -17.98 -17.68 11.38
N TRP A 327 -17.63 -17.59 10.11
CA TRP A 327 -17.97 -16.52 9.20
C TRP A 327 -19.29 -16.84 8.53
N LEU A 328 -20.25 -15.92 8.58
CA LEU A 328 -21.44 -15.96 7.74
C LEU A 328 -21.14 -15.19 6.45
N VAL A 329 -21.21 -15.91 5.33
CA VAL A 329 -20.92 -15.42 3.98
C VAL A 329 -22.22 -15.37 3.20
N PHE A 330 -22.53 -14.23 2.56
CA PHE A 330 -23.73 -14.09 1.72
C PHE A 330 -23.53 -13.03 0.63
N GLN A 331 -24.23 -13.18 -0.49
CA GLN A 331 -24.15 -12.24 -1.61
C GLN A 331 -25.11 -11.06 -1.40
N VAL A 332 -24.62 -9.85 -1.68
CA VAL A 332 -25.40 -8.62 -1.65
C VAL A 332 -25.39 -7.97 -3.03
N THR A 333 -26.45 -7.25 -3.36
CA THR A 333 -26.53 -6.41 -4.57
C THR A 333 -26.99 -5.03 -4.17
N VAL A 334 -26.17 -4.02 -4.45
CA VAL A 334 -26.32 -2.68 -3.93
C VAL A 334 -26.30 -1.66 -5.08
N PRO A 335 -27.31 -0.77 -5.17
CA PRO A 335 -27.40 0.21 -6.24
C PRO A 335 -26.23 1.22 -6.23
N PRO A 336 -25.98 1.91 -7.35
CA PRO A 336 -24.96 2.96 -7.43
C PRO A 336 -25.22 4.07 -6.41
N LEU A 337 -24.20 4.50 -5.67
CA LEU A 337 -24.26 5.57 -4.66
C LEU A 337 -25.42 5.41 -3.67
N GLY A 338 -25.82 4.16 -3.39
CA GLY A 338 -27.00 3.83 -2.60
C GLY A 338 -26.73 2.72 -1.60
N TRP A 339 -27.79 2.27 -0.93
CA TRP A 339 -27.70 1.22 0.07
C TRP A 339 -28.76 0.14 -0.14
N ALA A 340 -28.49 -1.04 0.42
CA ALA A 340 -29.43 -2.14 0.55
C ALA A 340 -29.44 -2.63 2.00
N THR A 341 -30.55 -3.24 2.41
CA THR A 341 -30.76 -3.72 3.79
C THR A 341 -31.03 -5.21 3.80
N TYR A 342 -30.32 -5.91 4.69
CA TYR A 342 -30.43 -7.34 4.92
C TYR A 342 -30.73 -7.60 6.39
N PHE A 343 -31.43 -8.70 6.66
CA PHE A 343 -31.82 -9.11 8.00
C PHE A 343 -31.25 -10.50 8.29
N ILE A 344 -30.65 -10.65 9.46
CA ILE A 344 -30.06 -11.90 9.91
C ILE A 344 -30.78 -12.34 11.17
N SER A 345 -31.41 -13.52 11.13
CA SER A 345 -32.19 -14.06 12.24
C SER A 345 -32.01 -15.55 12.37
N LYS A 346 -32.32 -16.11 13.53
CA LYS A 346 -32.36 -17.56 13.72
C LYS A 346 -33.45 -18.19 12.86
N GLU A 347 -33.15 -19.36 12.32
CA GLU A 347 -34.12 -20.15 11.56
C GLU A 347 -35.34 -20.53 12.44
N PRO A 348 -36.58 -20.38 11.94
CA PRO A 348 -37.76 -20.92 12.62
C PRO A 348 -37.64 -22.45 12.71
N LYS A 349 -37.92 -23.04 13.89
CA LYS A 349 -37.82 -24.50 14.16
C LYS A 349 -38.64 -25.43 13.23
N THR A 350 -39.40 -24.88 12.27
CA THR A 350 -40.29 -25.60 11.35
C THR A 350 -39.83 -25.57 9.88
N ALA A 351 -38.69 -24.96 9.53
CA ALA A 351 -38.17 -24.97 8.18
C ALA A 351 -37.25 -26.19 7.93
N GLU A 352 -37.42 -26.85 6.77
CA GLU A 352 -36.47 -27.87 6.30
C GLU A 352 -35.11 -27.20 6.05
N ARG A 353 -34.04 -27.78 6.60
CA ARG A 353 -32.67 -27.26 6.52
C ARG A 353 -32.29 -26.99 5.05
N THR A 354 -32.23 -25.73 4.64
CA THR A 354 -31.60 -25.33 3.37
C THR A 354 -30.09 -25.14 3.47
N HIS A 355 -29.50 -25.39 4.64
CA HIS A 355 -28.08 -25.25 4.86
C HIS A 355 -27.32 -26.47 4.32
N SER A 356 -26.42 -26.23 3.36
CA SER A 356 -25.32 -27.15 3.07
C SER A 356 -24.42 -27.19 4.30
N ASP A 357 -24.59 -28.21 5.15
CA ASP A 357 -23.57 -28.56 6.14
C ASP A 357 -22.24 -28.67 5.38
N ASN A 358 -21.28 -27.80 5.68
CA ASN A 358 -19.92 -27.93 5.18
C ASN A 358 -19.37 -29.25 5.72
N ASN A 359 -19.53 -30.32 4.96
CA ASN A 359 -18.54 -31.37 5.02
C ASN A 359 -17.23 -30.67 4.66
N SER A 360 -16.32 -30.55 5.63
CA SER A 360 -14.91 -30.64 5.28
C SER A 360 -14.80 -31.97 4.55
N LEU A 361 -14.89 -31.95 3.23
CA LEU A 361 -14.34 -33.02 2.44
C LEU A 361 -12.85 -32.92 2.72
N LYS A 362 -12.43 -33.61 3.80
CA LYS A 362 -11.14 -34.28 3.78
C LYS A 362 -11.27 -35.23 2.61
N ASP A 363 -11.01 -34.72 1.41
CA ASP A 363 -10.74 -35.55 0.27
C ASP A 363 -9.58 -36.42 0.74
N THR A 364 -9.91 -37.65 1.13
CA THR A 364 -8.95 -38.73 1.20
C THR A 364 -8.43 -38.82 -0.23
N ALA A 365 -7.30 -38.17 -0.48
CA ALA A 365 -6.76 -37.92 -1.81
C ALA A 365 -6.62 -39.23 -2.57
N VAL A 366 -7.56 -39.46 -3.49
CA VAL A 366 -7.42 -40.43 -4.59
C VAL A 366 -6.88 -39.71 -5.83
N ASP A 367 -7.03 -38.37 -5.92
CA ASP A 367 -6.55 -37.54 -7.02
C ASP A 367 -5.25 -36.76 -6.68
N GLU A 368 -4.30 -36.75 -7.61
CA GLU A 368 -3.01 -36.02 -7.49
C GLU A 368 -3.18 -34.49 -7.44
N VAL A 369 -4.38 -33.98 -7.74
CA VAL A 369 -4.69 -32.55 -7.91
C VAL A 369 -6.00 -32.17 -7.22
N VAL A 370 -6.01 -31.01 -6.56
CA VAL A 370 -7.18 -30.39 -5.96
C VAL A 370 -7.68 -29.24 -6.87
N GLU A 371 -8.86 -29.39 -7.48
CA GLU A 371 -9.54 -28.30 -8.20
C GLU A 371 -10.43 -27.48 -7.23
N ILE A 372 -10.36 -26.15 -7.35
CA ILE A 372 -11.28 -25.20 -6.70
C ILE A 372 -11.83 -24.15 -7.68
N GLY A 373 -12.91 -23.48 -7.25
CA GLY A 373 -13.60 -22.42 -7.97
C GLY A 373 -15.08 -22.78 -8.14
N PRO A 374 -16.03 -22.06 -7.52
CA PRO A 374 -17.45 -22.29 -7.76
C PRO A 374 -17.91 -21.75 -9.13
N GLY A 375 -17.21 -20.76 -9.70
CA GLY A 375 -17.54 -20.11 -10.97
C GLY A 375 -16.72 -20.57 -12.18
N ASN A 376 -16.52 -19.65 -13.14
CA ASN A 376 -15.83 -19.90 -14.41
C ASN A 376 -14.30 -20.02 -14.27
N LEU A 377 -13.70 -19.23 -13.38
CA LEU A 377 -12.29 -19.33 -13.04
C LEU A 377 -12.07 -20.53 -12.14
N LYS A 378 -11.10 -21.37 -12.50
CA LYS A 378 -10.64 -22.52 -11.72
C LYS A 378 -9.15 -22.41 -11.40
N MET A 379 -8.78 -23.02 -10.29
CA MET A 379 -7.39 -23.16 -9.87
C MET A 379 -7.12 -24.61 -9.49
N LEU A 380 -5.94 -25.11 -9.87
CA LEU A 380 -5.48 -26.46 -9.55
C LEU A 380 -4.30 -26.40 -8.59
N PHE A 381 -4.40 -27.15 -7.49
CA PHE A 381 -3.33 -27.29 -6.51
C PHE A 381 -2.80 -28.72 -6.54
N SER A 382 -1.49 -28.89 -6.38
CA SER A 382 -0.89 -30.22 -6.26
C SER A 382 -1.21 -30.81 -4.90
N SER A 383 -1.78 -32.01 -4.83
CA SER A 383 -2.00 -32.71 -3.55
C SER A 383 -0.67 -33.09 -2.85
N ALA A 384 0.44 -33.19 -3.61
CA ALA A 384 1.76 -33.56 -3.10
C ALA A 384 2.56 -32.37 -2.52
N SER A 385 2.52 -31.20 -3.19
CA SER A 385 3.24 -30.00 -2.74
C SER A 385 2.33 -28.97 -2.06
N GLY A 386 1.02 -29.08 -2.20
CA GLY A 386 0.07 -28.07 -1.75
C GLY A 386 0.15 -26.72 -2.49
N GLN A 387 0.95 -26.62 -3.55
CA GLN A 387 1.14 -25.37 -4.28
C GLN A 387 0.18 -25.26 -5.46
N LEU A 388 -0.12 -24.01 -5.84
CA LEU A 388 -0.83 -23.69 -7.08
C LEU A 388 0.00 -24.20 -8.27
N THR A 389 -0.67 -24.83 -9.23
CA THR A 389 -0.03 -25.38 -10.44
C THR A 389 -0.62 -24.84 -11.73
N ARG A 390 -1.88 -24.40 -11.71
CA ARG A 390 -2.60 -23.96 -12.91
C ARG A 390 -3.76 -23.03 -12.57
N MET A 391 -4.01 -22.08 -13.47
CA MET A 391 -5.20 -21.23 -13.48
C MET A 391 -5.82 -21.30 -14.88
N PHE A 392 -7.14 -21.48 -14.94
CA PHE A 392 -7.84 -21.50 -16.22
C PHE A 392 -9.28 -21.00 -16.09
N ASN A 393 -9.81 -20.43 -17.16
CA ASN A 393 -11.18 -19.94 -17.23
C ASN A 393 -11.97 -20.75 -18.26
N LYS A 394 -13.03 -21.43 -17.79
CA LYS A 394 -13.85 -22.34 -18.62
C LYS A 394 -14.58 -21.65 -19.77
N VAL A 395 -14.81 -20.33 -19.69
CA VAL A 395 -15.57 -19.57 -20.69
C VAL A 395 -14.65 -18.89 -21.71
N THR A 396 -13.58 -18.24 -21.24
CA THR A 396 -12.68 -17.52 -22.14
C THR A 396 -11.65 -18.43 -22.81
N GLY A 397 -11.43 -19.64 -22.28
CA GLY A 397 -10.44 -20.58 -22.76
C GLY A 397 -9.00 -20.22 -22.40
N VAL A 398 -8.79 -19.14 -21.62
CA VAL A 398 -7.45 -18.82 -21.07
C VAL A 398 -7.06 -19.90 -20.08
N ASP A 399 -5.85 -20.42 -20.25
CA ASP A 399 -5.34 -21.56 -19.50
C ASP A 399 -3.82 -21.43 -19.39
N THR A 400 -3.32 -21.29 -18.17
CA THR A 400 -1.91 -20.98 -17.91
C THR A 400 -1.39 -21.82 -16.75
N PRO A 401 -0.28 -22.57 -16.94
CA PRO A 401 0.46 -23.14 -15.83
C PRO A 401 1.06 -22.00 -15.02
N ILE A 402 0.80 -22.01 -13.72
CA ILE A 402 1.25 -20.97 -12.80
C ILE A 402 1.59 -21.59 -11.46
N GLN A 403 2.76 -21.23 -10.93
CA GLN A 403 3.17 -21.55 -9.58
C GLN A 403 3.18 -20.28 -8.75
N GLN A 404 2.70 -20.36 -7.50
CA GLN A 404 2.84 -19.29 -6.52
C GLN A 404 3.63 -19.82 -5.32
N SER A 405 4.60 -19.04 -4.85
CA SER A 405 5.45 -19.39 -3.70
C SER A 405 5.84 -18.15 -2.90
N TYR A 406 6.17 -18.35 -1.63
CA TYR A 406 6.84 -17.34 -0.81
C TYR A 406 8.35 -17.55 -0.80
N LEU A 407 9.07 -16.45 -0.96
CA LEU A 407 10.52 -16.39 -0.86
C LEU A 407 10.91 -15.15 -0.03
N TRP A 408 12.18 -15.00 0.28
CA TRP A 408 12.69 -13.76 0.88
C TRP A 408 14.11 -13.46 0.41
N TYR A 409 14.39 -12.17 0.21
CA TYR A 409 15.76 -11.69 0.04
C TYR A 409 16.39 -11.41 1.40
N ALA A 410 17.64 -11.84 1.58
CA ALA A 410 18.46 -11.42 2.72
C ALA A 410 18.83 -9.94 2.56
N SER A 411 18.57 -9.13 3.58
CA SER A 411 18.91 -7.71 3.60
C SER A 411 20.39 -7.49 3.83
N SER A 412 21.04 -6.69 2.98
CA SER A 412 22.46 -6.43 3.12
C SER A 412 22.86 -5.65 4.37
N THR A 413 23.95 -6.10 5.00
CA THR A 413 24.56 -5.52 6.21
C THR A 413 25.89 -4.82 5.94
N ASP A 414 26.27 -4.67 4.67
CA ASP A 414 27.49 -3.99 4.25
C ASP A 414 27.59 -2.58 4.86
N SER A 415 28.75 -2.29 5.46
CA SER A 415 29.00 -1.05 6.19
C SER A 415 28.98 0.20 5.31
N GLN A 416 29.23 0.07 4.00
CA GLN A 416 29.15 1.19 3.06
C GLN A 416 27.70 1.52 2.68
N GLN A 417 26.84 0.50 2.53
CA GLN A 417 25.44 0.68 2.17
C GLN A 417 24.61 -0.54 2.58
N SER A 418 23.84 -0.45 3.65
CA SER A 418 22.92 -1.51 4.08
C SER A 418 21.54 -1.38 3.41
N SER A 419 20.75 -2.46 3.45
CA SER A 419 19.30 -2.35 3.20
C SER A 419 18.61 -1.64 4.38
N GLY A 420 17.49 -0.96 4.13
CA GLY A 420 16.85 -0.12 5.14
C GLY A 420 15.43 0.30 4.80
N ALA A 421 14.90 1.31 5.50
CA ALA A 421 13.56 1.82 5.26
C ALA A 421 13.40 2.40 3.84
N TYR A 422 14.41 3.13 3.35
CA TYR A 422 14.45 3.69 2.00
C TYR A 422 14.95 2.68 0.97
N ILE A 423 16.12 2.12 1.24
CA ILE A 423 16.91 1.37 0.28
C ILE A 423 16.57 -0.12 0.37
N PHE A 424 16.43 -0.74 -0.80
CA PHE A 424 16.44 -2.19 -0.93
C PHE A 424 17.80 -2.59 -1.51
N ARG A 425 18.59 -3.30 -0.73
CA ARG A 425 19.85 -3.90 -1.18
C ARG A 425 19.86 -5.37 -0.74
N PRO A 426 19.47 -6.31 -1.62
CA PRO A 426 19.58 -7.71 -1.29
C PRO A 426 21.06 -8.14 -1.25
N ASP A 427 21.43 -9.06 -0.35
CA ASP A 427 22.79 -9.62 -0.27
C ASP A 427 23.13 -10.55 -1.45
N SER A 428 22.11 -11.09 -2.10
CA SER A 428 22.24 -11.98 -3.26
C SER A 428 21.10 -11.72 -4.24
N ASN A 429 21.35 -11.97 -5.52
CA ASN A 429 20.32 -11.92 -6.56
C ASN A 429 19.33 -13.10 -6.46
N THR A 430 19.63 -14.13 -5.68
CA THR A 430 18.76 -15.30 -5.50
C THR A 430 18.07 -15.24 -4.13
N PRO A 431 16.74 -15.17 -4.07
CA PRO A 431 16.00 -15.22 -2.81
C PRO A 431 15.91 -16.66 -2.27
N THR A 432 15.69 -16.79 -0.97
CA THR A 432 15.52 -18.08 -0.28
C THR A 432 14.06 -18.50 -0.32
N ILE A 433 13.78 -19.74 -0.74
CA ILE A 433 12.42 -20.31 -0.73
C ILE A 433 11.97 -20.57 0.71
N VAL A 434 10.73 -20.18 1.05
CA VAL A 434 10.17 -20.39 2.38
C VAL A 434 9.79 -21.86 2.60
N ALA A 435 9.07 -22.46 1.65
CA ALA A 435 8.67 -23.86 1.67
C ALA A 435 8.46 -24.41 0.26
N GLN A 436 8.88 -25.66 0.06
CA GLN A 436 8.69 -26.40 -1.20
C GLN A 436 7.40 -27.24 -1.21
N SER A 437 6.89 -27.59 -0.02
CA SER A 437 5.60 -28.26 0.15
C SER A 437 4.86 -27.65 1.33
N VAL A 438 3.54 -27.51 1.21
CA VAL A 438 2.65 -26.89 2.20
C VAL A 438 1.43 -27.76 2.46
N HIS A 439 0.97 -27.79 3.70
CA HIS A 439 -0.29 -28.45 4.03
C HIS A 439 -1.47 -27.67 3.47
N LEU A 440 -2.50 -28.37 2.99
CA LEU A 440 -3.73 -27.80 2.45
C LEU A 440 -4.93 -28.17 3.32
N ASP A 441 -5.67 -27.15 3.76
CA ASP A 441 -7.06 -27.32 4.16
C ASP A 441 -7.97 -26.71 3.08
N VAL A 442 -8.91 -27.50 2.57
CA VAL A 442 -9.78 -27.12 1.45
C VAL A 442 -11.22 -27.02 1.91
N PHE A 443 -11.84 -25.87 1.66
CA PHE A 443 -13.24 -25.62 1.96
C PHE A 443 -13.98 -25.35 0.66
N ARG A 444 -15.10 -26.04 0.45
CA ARG A 444 -15.95 -25.86 -0.73
C ARG A 444 -17.37 -25.58 -0.25
N GLY A 445 -17.98 -24.55 -0.82
CA GLY A 445 -19.38 -24.25 -0.63
C GLY A 445 -19.93 -23.43 -1.79
N PRO A 446 -21.23 -23.11 -1.75
CA PRO A 446 -21.92 -22.52 -2.90
C PRO A 446 -21.41 -21.11 -3.25
N LEU A 447 -20.89 -20.35 -2.29
CA LEU A 447 -20.47 -18.96 -2.47
C LEU A 447 -18.96 -18.77 -2.54
N VAL A 448 -18.18 -19.64 -1.89
CA VAL A 448 -16.72 -19.53 -1.87
C VAL A 448 -16.07 -20.91 -1.75
N HIS A 449 -15.01 -21.10 -2.53
CA HIS A 449 -14.03 -22.15 -2.28
C HIS A 449 -12.75 -21.51 -1.71
N GLU A 450 -12.19 -22.08 -0.65
CA GLU A 450 -10.97 -21.60 -0.01
C GLU A 450 -9.92 -22.72 0.06
N VAL A 451 -8.66 -22.36 -0.15
CA VAL A 451 -7.49 -23.21 0.09
C VAL A 451 -6.59 -22.49 1.09
N HIS A 452 -6.43 -23.08 2.27
CA HIS A 452 -5.64 -22.56 3.36
C HIS A 452 -4.26 -23.22 3.34
N GLN A 453 -3.20 -22.42 3.39
CA GLN A 453 -1.81 -22.85 3.19
C GLN A 453 -0.91 -22.29 4.28
N GLN A 454 -0.30 -23.19 5.07
CA GLN A 454 0.74 -22.83 6.03
C GLN A 454 2.13 -23.04 5.39
N PHE A 455 2.79 -21.96 4.98
CA PHE A 455 4.12 -22.02 4.37
C PHE A 455 5.24 -22.13 5.41
N SER A 456 5.10 -21.43 6.53
CA SER A 456 6.03 -21.51 7.67
C SER A 456 5.29 -21.07 8.94
N PRO A 457 5.85 -21.21 10.15
CA PRO A 457 5.20 -20.72 11.37
C PRO A 457 4.85 -19.21 11.36
N TRP A 458 5.39 -18.43 10.43
CA TRP A 458 5.22 -16.99 10.31
C TRP A 458 4.70 -16.55 8.92
N ILE A 459 4.33 -17.49 8.04
CA ILE A 459 3.69 -17.21 6.76
C ILE A 459 2.51 -18.16 6.56
N TYR A 460 1.31 -17.58 6.52
CA TYR A 460 0.05 -18.26 6.24
C TYR A 460 -0.69 -17.53 5.10
N GLN A 461 -1.41 -18.28 4.28
CA GLN A 461 -2.14 -17.75 3.13
C GLN A 461 -3.50 -18.44 3.00
N VAL A 462 -4.51 -17.67 2.59
CA VAL A 462 -5.80 -18.20 2.13
C VAL A 462 -6.03 -17.75 0.70
N THR A 463 -6.18 -18.72 -0.21
CA THR A 463 -6.61 -18.46 -1.60
C THR A 463 -8.11 -18.67 -1.69
N ARG A 464 -8.87 -17.63 -2.06
CA ARG A 464 -10.33 -17.64 -2.18
C ARG A 464 -10.78 -17.45 -3.63
N LEU A 465 -11.73 -18.28 -4.05
CA LEU A 465 -12.50 -18.09 -5.28
C LEU A 465 -13.96 -17.93 -4.89
N TYR A 466 -14.45 -16.71 -4.98
CA TYR A 466 -15.86 -16.39 -4.77
C TYR A 466 -16.69 -16.69 -6.01
N LYS A 467 -17.96 -17.04 -5.79
CA LYS A 467 -18.98 -17.15 -6.83
C LYS A 467 -19.08 -15.83 -7.59
N ASP A 468 -19.25 -15.94 -8.91
CA ASP A 468 -19.36 -14.83 -9.86
C ASP A 468 -18.15 -13.89 -9.96
N LYS A 469 -17.04 -14.14 -9.24
CA LYS A 469 -15.78 -13.41 -9.41
C LYS A 469 -14.91 -14.06 -10.48
N GLN A 470 -14.25 -13.23 -11.28
CA GLN A 470 -13.32 -13.64 -12.35
C GLN A 470 -11.85 -13.50 -11.93
N HIS A 471 -11.59 -13.49 -10.64
CA HIS A 471 -10.25 -13.42 -10.05
C HIS A 471 -10.22 -14.24 -8.75
N ALA A 472 -9.02 -14.62 -8.33
CA ALA A 472 -8.77 -15.18 -7.01
C ALA A 472 -8.34 -14.07 -6.05
N GLU A 473 -8.79 -14.15 -4.80
CA GLU A 473 -8.30 -13.31 -3.72
C GLU A 473 -7.28 -14.09 -2.91
N ILE A 474 -6.06 -13.57 -2.78
CA ILE A 474 -4.97 -14.22 -2.06
C ILE A 474 -4.68 -13.37 -0.82
N GLU A 475 -5.22 -13.79 0.32
CA GLU A 475 -4.97 -13.16 1.62
C GLU A 475 -3.71 -13.74 2.24
N TYR A 476 -2.81 -12.87 2.68
CA TYR A 476 -1.54 -13.25 3.29
C TYR A 476 -1.44 -12.74 4.73
N THR A 477 -0.94 -13.61 5.60
CA THR A 477 -0.55 -13.29 6.98
C THR A 477 0.94 -13.54 7.12
N ILE A 478 1.72 -12.47 7.26
CA ILE A 478 3.19 -12.55 7.36
C ILE A 478 3.64 -11.91 8.67
N GLY A 479 4.29 -12.71 9.51
CA GLY A 479 5.01 -12.30 10.68
C GLY A 479 4.76 -13.21 11.89
N PRO A 480 5.40 -12.91 13.04
CA PRO A 480 6.56 -12.04 13.16
C PRO A 480 7.71 -12.55 12.27
N ILE A 481 8.33 -11.69 11.46
CA ILE A 481 9.49 -12.11 10.66
C ILE A 481 10.62 -12.47 11.62
N PRO A 482 11.15 -13.71 11.59
CA PRO A 482 12.20 -14.12 12.51
C PRO A 482 13.49 -13.35 12.20
N THR A 483 14.09 -12.76 13.24
CA THR A 483 15.34 -12.00 13.16
C THR A 483 16.41 -12.51 14.11
N ASP A 484 16.14 -13.59 14.84
CA ASP A 484 17.05 -14.17 15.86
C ASP A 484 18.35 -14.72 15.25
N ASP A 485 18.33 -15.01 13.95
CA ASP A 485 19.48 -15.40 13.15
C ASP A 485 20.34 -14.21 12.68
N ASN A 486 19.99 -12.98 13.08
CA ASN A 486 20.61 -11.72 12.67
C ASN A 486 20.57 -11.46 11.16
N ILE A 487 19.71 -12.16 10.41
CA ILE A 487 19.51 -11.95 8.97
C ILE A 487 18.19 -11.20 8.78
N GLY A 488 18.28 -9.96 8.29
CA GLY A 488 17.07 -9.25 7.88
C GLY A 488 16.45 -9.89 6.65
N LYS A 489 15.11 -9.97 6.62
CA LYS A 489 14.37 -10.69 5.58
C LYS A 489 13.35 -9.78 4.90
N GLU A 490 13.35 -9.82 3.58
CA GLU A 490 12.45 -9.05 2.72
C GLU A 490 11.59 -10.04 1.92
N VAL A 491 10.38 -10.27 2.45
CA VAL A 491 9.48 -11.36 2.06
C VAL A 491 8.74 -10.99 0.80
N ILE A 492 8.77 -11.89 -0.18
CA ILE A 492 8.08 -11.76 -1.46
C ILE A 492 7.07 -12.89 -1.66
N THR A 493 5.99 -12.61 -2.36
CA THR A 493 5.23 -13.62 -3.10
C THR A 493 5.71 -13.58 -4.55
N LYS A 494 5.96 -14.75 -5.14
CA LYS A 494 6.37 -14.88 -6.53
C LYS A 494 5.40 -15.78 -7.28
N MET A 495 4.93 -15.28 -8.41
CA MET A 495 4.10 -15.99 -9.37
C MET A 495 4.93 -16.26 -10.61
N THR A 496 5.13 -17.53 -10.94
CA THR A 496 5.93 -17.98 -12.09
C THR A 496 5.01 -18.68 -13.08
N THR A 497 5.12 -18.30 -14.36
CA THR A 497 4.38 -18.91 -15.48
C THR A 497 5.35 -19.33 -16.58
N ASN A 498 4.83 -19.95 -17.65
CA ASN A 498 5.59 -20.19 -18.88
C ASN A 498 5.38 -19.10 -19.95
N MET A 499 4.84 -17.94 -19.58
CA MET A 499 4.59 -16.84 -20.52
C MET A 499 5.89 -16.25 -21.06
N VAL A 500 5.90 -15.90 -22.36
CA VAL A 500 7.06 -15.26 -23.01
C VAL A 500 6.85 -13.75 -23.04
N THR A 501 7.27 -13.08 -21.97
CA THR A 501 6.96 -11.66 -21.72
C THR A 501 8.03 -10.71 -22.26
N ASN A 502 9.15 -11.22 -22.78
CA ASN A 502 10.23 -10.45 -23.41
C ASN A 502 10.72 -9.31 -22.51
N LYS A 503 11.09 -9.64 -21.27
CA LYS A 503 11.60 -8.72 -20.24
C LYS A 503 10.65 -7.58 -19.88
N THR A 504 9.40 -7.64 -20.32
CA THR A 504 8.44 -6.54 -20.20
C THR A 504 7.40 -6.85 -19.13
N SER A 505 7.16 -5.86 -18.27
CA SER A 505 6.02 -5.81 -17.35
C SER A 505 5.40 -4.41 -17.38
N TYR A 506 4.25 -4.25 -16.76
CA TYR A 506 3.54 -2.98 -16.69
C TYR A 506 3.15 -2.68 -15.26
N THR A 507 3.47 -1.48 -14.78
CA THR A 507 3.14 -1.06 -13.40
C THR A 507 2.40 0.27 -13.40
N ASP A 508 1.45 0.43 -12.48
CA ASP A 508 0.68 1.65 -12.40
C ASP A 508 1.51 2.87 -11.90
N SER A 509 1.07 4.07 -12.26
CA SER A 509 1.52 5.33 -11.68
C SER A 509 0.41 5.91 -10.80
N ASN A 510 0.59 5.80 -9.47
CA ASN A 510 -0.33 6.32 -8.46
C ASN A 510 -1.79 5.81 -8.60
N GLY A 511 -1.95 4.57 -9.07
CA GLY A 511 -3.24 3.95 -9.32
C GLY A 511 -3.97 4.45 -10.57
N ARG A 512 -3.24 5.02 -11.53
CA ARG A 512 -3.77 5.54 -12.79
C ARG A 512 -3.15 4.80 -13.99
N ASP A 513 -2.36 5.50 -14.79
CA ASP A 513 -1.75 5.01 -16.02
C ASP A 513 -0.79 3.83 -15.74
N PHE A 514 -0.80 2.82 -16.61
CA PHE A 514 0.20 1.74 -16.58
C PHE A 514 1.39 2.11 -17.47
N LEU A 515 2.60 2.06 -16.89
CA LEU A 515 3.84 2.34 -17.60
C LEU A 515 4.54 1.02 -17.92
N LYS A 516 5.05 0.93 -19.16
CA LYS A 516 5.87 -0.20 -19.61
C LYS A 516 7.22 -0.17 -18.89
N ARG A 517 7.57 -1.27 -18.24
CA ARG A 517 8.86 -1.50 -17.57
C ARG A 517 9.62 -2.59 -18.31
N VAL A 518 10.87 -2.32 -18.65
CA VAL A 518 11.75 -3.29 -19.29
C VAL A 518 12.92 -3.58 -18.36
N TYR A 519 13.14 -4.86 -18.06
CA TYR A 519 14.19 -5.31 -17.15
C TYR A 519 15.57 -4.81 -17.60
N ASP A 520 16.32 -4.24 -16.66
CA ASP A 520 17.67 -3.67 -16.86
C ASP A 520 17.76 -2.60 -17.96
N GLN A 521 16.68 -1.86 -18.21
CA GLN A 521 16.66 -0.79 -19.20
C GLN A 521 16.16 0.54 -18.61
N ARG A 522 16.68 1.65 -19.16
CA ARG A 522 16.22 3.02 -18.93
C ARG A 522 16.08 3.74 -20.27
N ASN A 523 15.03 4.54 -20.43
CA ASN A 523 14.76 5.24 -21.70
C ASN A 523 15.64 6.49 -21.86
N ASP A 524 15.99 7.14 -20.76
CA ASP A 524 16.65 8.46 -20.80
C ASP A 524 18.19 8.37 -20.69
N TRP A 525 18.76 7.21 -20.35
CA TRP A 525 20.21 6.99 -20.27
C TRP A 525 20.60 5.51 -20.41
N ASN A 526 21.88 5.26 -20.73
CA ASN A 526 22.42 3.90 -20.75
C ASN A 526 22.68 3.42 -19.31
N LEU A 527 21.90 2.44 -18.85
CA LEU A 527 22.01 1.90 -17.50
C LEU A 527 23.28 1.05 -17.32
N SER A 528 24.05 1.33 -16.27
CA SER A 528 25.02 0.38 -15.71
C SER A 528 24.33 -0.43 -14.63
N VAL A 529 24.21 -1.74 -14.83
CA VAL A 529 23.49 -2.63 -13.91
C VAL A 529 24.38 -2.98 -12.72
N ASN A 530 24.16 -2.29 -11.61
CA ASN A 530 24.86 -2.54 -10.34
C ASN A 530 24.00 -3.37 -9.35
N GLN A 531 22.67 -3.30 -9.48
CA GLN A 531 21.69 -3.97 -8.61
C GLN A 531 20.56 -4.55 -9.48
N PRO A 532 20.72 -5.77 -10.04
CA PRO A 532 19.77 -6.35 -11.02
C PRO A 532 18.41 -6.71 -10.42
N ILE A 533 18.30 -6.80 -9.08
CA ILE A 533 17.02 -6.97 -8.39
C ILE A 533 16.44 -5.60 -8.03
N ALA A 534 17.10 -4.87 -7.11
CA ALA A 534 16.55 -3.62 -6.57
C ALA A 534 16.34 -2.52 -7.62
N GLY A 535 17.14 -2.52 -8.69
CA GLY A 535 16.98 -1.60 -9.83
C GLY A 535 15.80 -1.90 -10.75
N ASN A 536 15.10 -3.02 -10.55
CA ASN A 536 13.92 -3.42 -11.34
C ASN A 536 12.64 -3.49 -10.51
N TYR A 537 12.68 -3.03 -9.25
CA TYR A 537 11.49 -2.84 -8.43
C TYR A 537 10.83 -1.48 -8.73
N TYR A 538 9.50 -1.49 -8.83
CA TYR A 538 8.67 -0.31 -9.10
C TYR A 538 7.53 -0.22 -8.08
N PRO A 539 7.01 1.00 -7.80
CA PRO A 539 5.91 1.18 -6.88
C PRO A 539 4.59 0.77 -7.54
N LEU A 540 3.76 0.02 -6.81
CA LEU A 540 2.42 -0.38 -7.20
C LEU A 540 1.41 0.26 -6.25
N ASN A 541 0.35 0.87 -6.79
CA ASN A 541 -0.79 1.39 -6.02
C ASN A 541 -2.13 0.87 -6.56
N LEU A 542 -2.16 0.30 -7.75
CA LEU A 542 -3.29 -0.44 -8.31
C LEU A 542 -2.85 -1.88 -8.59
N GLY A 543 -1.74 -2.07 -9.29
CA GLY A 543 -1.28 -3.41 -9.65
C GLY A 543 -0.16 -3.43 -10.68
N THR A 544 0.15 -4.64 -11.11
CA THR A 544 1.12 -4.95 -12.16
C THR A 544 0.56 -6.04 -13.07
N PHE A 545 0.97 -6.06 -14.33
CA PHE A 545 0.65 -7.16 -15.22
C PHE A 545 1.79 -7.51 -16.16
N ILE A 546 1.77 -8.75 -16.63
CA ILE A 546 2.59 -9.26 -17.72
C ILE A 546 1.68 -9.85 -18.79
N THR A 547 2.11 -9.77 -20.04
CA THR A 547 1.32 -10.26 -21.18
C THR A 547 2.22 -10.87 -22.23
N ASP A 548 1.72 -11.90 -22.91
CA ASP A 548 2.29 -12.45 -24.14
C ASP A 548 1.20 -12.50 -25.24
N SER A 549 1.45 -13.22 -26.34
CA SER A 549 0.49 -13.31 -27.45
C SER A 549 -0.84 -14.01 -27.13
N LYS A 550 -0.95 -14.71 -25.99
CA LYS A 550 -2.09 -15.59 -25.64
C LYS A 550 -2.78 -15.17 -24.35
N SER A 551 -2.02 -14.71 -23.37
CA SER A 551 -2.49 -14.53 -22.01
C SER A 551 -2.03 -13.18 -21.42
N GLU A 552 -2.79 -12.70 -20.45
CA GLU A 552 -2.40 -11.63 -19.55
C GLU A 552 -2.54 -12.13 -18.12
N LEU A 553 -1.49 -12.01 -17.32
CA LEU A 553 -1.52 -12.23 -15.89
C LEU A 553 -1.47 -10.87 -15.18
N SER A 554 -2.56 -10.53 -14.52
CA SER A 554 -2.76 -9.26 -13.81
C SER A 554 -2.86 -9.48 -12.31
N VAL A 555 -2.11 -8.71 -11.53
CA VAL A 555 -2.08 -8.77 -10.06
C VAL A 555 -2.40 -7.39 -9.50
N LEU A 556 -3.51 -7.28 -8.78
CA LEU A 556 -3.92 -6.06 -8.11
C LEU A 556 -3.47 -6.05 -6.64
N VAL A 557 -3.19 -4.87 -6.10
CA VAL A 557 -2.70 -4.70 -4.73
C VAL A 557 -3.69 -3.96 -3.84
N ASP A 558 -3.74 -4.35 -2.58
CA ASP A 558 -4.63 -3.79 -1.56
C ASP A 558 -4.02 -2.58 -0.83
N ARG A 559 -2.74 -2.29 -1.09
CA ARG A 559 -1.93 -1.22 -0.49
C ARG A 559 -0.78 -0.85 -1.42
N ALA A 560 -0.09 0.24 -1.12
CA ALA A 560 1.16 0.56 -1.79
C ALA A 560 2.22 -0.53 -1.52
N THR A 561 2.82 -1.07 -2.58
CA THR A 561 3.66 -2.28 -2.55
C THR A 561 4.77 -2.17 -3.59
N GLY A 562 5.96 -2.68 -3.32
CA GLY A 562 7.01 -2.84 -4.34
C GLY A 562 6.84 -4.13 -5.13
N GLY A 563 6.95 -4.08 -6.45
CA GLY A 563 6.91 -5.27 -7.30
C GLY A 563 7.83 -5.19 -8.51
N ALA A 564 8.12 -6.35 -9.09
CA ALA A 564 9.03 -6.50 -10.22
C ALA A 564 8.66 -7.72 -11.08
N SER A 565 9.22 -7.76 -12.29
CA SER A 565 9.34 -8.97 -13.11
C SER A 565 10.82 -9.19 -13.37
N ILE A 566 11.41 -10.14 -12.64
CA ILE A 566 12.87 -10.39 -12.66
C ILE A 566 13.25 -11.34 -13.81
N ASN A 567 12.42 -12.34 -14.08
CA ASN A 567 12.54 -13.23 -15.22
C ASN A 567 11.27 -13.18 -16.07
N ASP A 568 11.39 -13.60 -17.34
CA ASP A 568 10.25 -13.76 -18.23
C ASP A 568 9.19 -14.67 -17.60
N GLY A 569 7.92 -14.28 -17.74
CA GLY A 569 6.80 -15.03 -17.19
C GLY A 569 6.65 -14.92 -15.66
N GLU A 570 7.44 -14.10 -14.97
CA GLU A 570 7.36 -13.94 -13.52
C GLU A 570 6.83 -12.56 -13.08
N ILE A 571 6.04 -12.56 -12.00
CA ILE A 571 5.72 -11.38 -11.20
C ILE A 571 6.12 -11.68 -9.75
N GLU A 572 6.87 -10.78 -9.12
CA GLU A 572 7.08 -10.82 -7.67
C GLU A 572 6.64 -9.52 -7.00
N LEU A 573 6.03 -9.67 -5.81
CA LEU A 573 5.62 -8.56 -4.94
C LEU A 573 6.28 -8.71 -3.58
N MET A 574 6.92 -7.65 -3.10
CA MET A 574 7.47 -7.62 -1.75
C MET A 574 6.39 -7.20 -0.76
N LEU A 575 6.03 -8.09 0.15
CA LEU A 575 4.86 -7.96 1.02
C LEU A 575 5.19 -7.48 2.43
N HIS A 576 6.39 -7.82 2.94
CA HIS A 576 6.88 -7.37 4.23
C HIS A 576 8.41 -7.37 4.28
N ARG A 577 9.01 -6.56 5.17
CA ARG A 577 10.45 -6.38 5.30
C ARG A 577 10.79 -6.18 6.77
N SER A 578 11.88 -6.78 7.22
CA SER A 578 12.52 -6.52 8.51
C SER A 578 14.04 -6.44 8.29
N PRO A 579 14.56 -5.32 7.76
CA PRO A 579 16.01 -5.13 7.56
C PRO A 579 16.74 -5.01 8.91
N PRO A 580 18.03 -5.39 8.97
CA PRO A 580 18.80 -5.43 10.20
C PRO A 580 19.09 -4.03 10.76
N HIS A 581 19.41 -4.00 12.06
CA HIS A 581 19.67 -2.77 12.80
C HIS A 581 20.95 -2.09 12.31
N ASN A 582 20.86 -1.06 11.44
CA ASN A 582 21.76 0.12 11.40
C ASN A 582 21.44 1.00 10.18
N LEU A 583 21.05 2.27 10.39
CA LEU A 583 20.99 3.27 9.30
C LEU A 583 21.63 4.61 9.72
N LEU A 584 22.38 5.18 8.78
CA LEU A 584 23.21 6.38 8.89
C LEU A 584 22.43 7.72 8.90
N TYR A 585 21.14 7.74 8.52
CA TYR A 585 20.36 8.98 8.44
C TYR A 585 19.14 9.02 9.39
N MET A 586 18.56 7.86 9.70
CA MET A 586 17.65 7.72 10.84
C MET A 586 18.21 6.68 11.80
N ARG A 587 18.58 7.12 13.00
CA ARG A 587 18.95 6.27 14.14
C ARG A 587 17.76 5.45 14.69
N SER A 588 16.85 4.98 13.84
CA SER A 588 15.75 4.08 14.22
C SER A 588 15.42 3.14 13.07
N THR A 589 15.27 1.87 13.40
CA THR A 589 15.09 0.76 12.48
C THR A 589 13.64 0.61 12.02
N LEU A 590 13.45 -0.23 11.01
CA LEU A 590 12.15 -0.78 10.63
C LEU A 590 11.81 -2.05 11.45
N ALA A 591 12.30 -2.15 12.68
CA ALA A 591 11.87 -3.17 13.62
C ALA A 591 10.58 -2.69 14.28
N ILE A 592 9.44 -3.07 13.72
CA ILE A 592 8.15 -2.67 14.27
C ILE A 592 7.73 -3.73 15.28
N THR A 593 7.76 -3.39 16.56
CA THR A 593 7.35 -4.27 17.65
C THR A 593 6.09 -3.75 18.34
N THR A 594 5.28 -4.64 18.89
CA THR A 594 4.27 -4.27 19.87
C THR A 594 4.92 -3.99 21.22
N ARG A 595 4.15 -3.43 22.17
CA ARG A 595 4.62 -3.06 23.51
C ARG A 595 5.20 -4.25 24.30
N ASP A 596 4.79 -5.47 23.96
CA ASP A 596 5.24 -6.72 24.60
C ASP A 596 6.53 -7.29 23.95
N GLY A 597 7.16 -6.54 23.03
CA GLY A 597 8.44 -6.90 22.41
C GLY A 597 8.34 -7.79 21.18
N ASN A 598 7.15 -8.31 20.84
CA ASN A 598 6.93 -9.12 19.64
C ASN A 598 6.93 -8.27 18.37
N SER A 599 7.66 -8.69 17.33
CA SER A 599 7.59 -8.09 16.00
C SER A 599 6.15 -8.13 15.45
N LEU A 600 5.74 -7.10 14.71
CA LEU A 600 4.41 -7.06 14.11
C LEU A 600 4.20 -8.22 13.12
N LEU A 601 3.05 -8.87 13.22
CA LEU A 601 2.40 -9.55 12.09
C LEU A 601 1.75 -8.49 11.18
N HIS A 602 1.88 -8.62 9.87
CA HIS A 602 1.05 -7.86 8.94
C HIS A 602 -0.33 -8.48 8.83
N HIS A 603 -1.23 -7.97 9.67
CA HIS A 603 -2.66 -7.88 9.43
C HIS A 603 -3.16 -6.59 10.09
N ILE A 604 -2.89 -5.46 9.43
CA ILE A 604 -2.98 -4.15 10.07
C ILE A 604 -4.02 -3.32 9.30
N PHE A 605 -5.19 -3.24 9.94
CA PHE A 605 -6.47 -2.62 9.56
C PHE A 605 -7.13 -3.27 8.32
N LEU A 606 -8.43 -3.65 8.38
CA LEU A 606 -9.31 -3.80 7.20
C LEU A 606 -10.76 -3.37 7.49
N LEU A 607 -11.25 -2.47 6.65
CA LEU A 607 -12.61 -2.46 6.13
C LEU A 607 -12.62 -3.32 4.86
N ASP A 608 -13.51 -4.31 4.81
CA ASP A 608 -13.95 -4.94 3.56
C ASP A 608 -15.09 -4.14 2.93
#